data_AF-A0A5N5JYK3-F1
#
_entry.id   AF-A0A5N5JYK3-F1
#
_cell.length_a   1.000
_cell.length_b   1.000
_cell.length_c   1.000
_cell.angle_alpha   90.00
_cell.angle_beta   90.00
_cell.angle_gamma   90.00
#
_symmetry.space_group_name_H-M   'P 1'
#
loop_
_entity.id
_entity.type
_entity.pdbx_description
1 polymer ?
#
loop_
_entity_poly.entity_id
_entity_poly.type
_entity_poly.pdbx_seq_one_letter_code
_entity_poly.pdbx_strand_id
1 'polypeptide(L)'
;MPGVGIVREEDEVTDFSGFIQICEQCFWTVLKQLLFEEFSCGFSFDVGGVLYGHTVCGEWGVICIGQWGRVYYFNHSTNASQWERPSGGGGGGGAAVDKVRCSHLLVKHNQSRRPSSWRQENITRTKEEALQLIHRYIEQIKSGEEDFETLASQFSDCSSARNGGDLGMFGRGQMQKPFEEASFALKIGDMSGPVFTDSGVHIILRTG
;
A
#
# COMPACT_ATOMS: atom_id res chain seq x y z
N MET A 1 -47.76 -25.10 -22.97
CA MET A 1 -46.94 -24.94 -24.20
C MET A 1 -47.83 -24.27 -25.24
N PRO A 2 -47.36 -23.34 -26.08
CA PRO A 2 -46.02 -23.19 -26.68
C PRO A 2 -45.29 -21.95 -26.14
N GLY A 3 -44.02 -21.65 -26.39
CA GLY A 3 -43.01 -22.21 -27.28
C GLY A 3 -41.97 -21.10 -27.45
N VAL A 4 -40.88 -21.16 -26.68
CA VAL A 4 -39.76 -20.22 -26.76
C VAL A 4 -38.82 -20.72 -27.84
N GLY A 5 -38.67 -19.95 -28.92
CA GLY A 5 -37.64 -20.14 -29.92
C GLY A 5 -36.82 -18.86 -30.01
N ILE A 6 -35.56 -18.91 -29.60
CA ILE A 6 -34.56 -17.95 -30.03
C ILE A 6 -33.33 -18.76 -30.47
N VAL A 7 -32.93 -18.42 -31.69
CA VAL A 7 -31.99 -19.08 -32.58
C VAL A 7 -30.55 -18.88 -32.07
N ARG A 8 -29.72 -19.91 -32.25
CA ARG A 8 -28.25 -19.85 -32.11
C ARG A 8 -27.66 -19.22 -33.37
N GLU A 9 -26.71 -18.32 -33.22
CA GLU A 9 -25.79 -17.95 -34.29
C GLU A 9 -24.39 -17.82 -33.69
N GLU A 10 -23.46 -18.54 -34.31
CA GLU A 10 -22.06 -18.72 -33.93
C GLU A 10 -21.18 -17.63 -34.58
N ASP A 11 -19.96 -17.52 -34.04
CA ASP A 11 -18.73 -17.01 -34.66
C ASP A 11 -18.62 -15.51 -35.01
N GLU A 12 -17.61 -14.84 -34.43
CA GLU A 12 -16.36 -14.58 -35.17
C GLU A 12 -15.27 -13.97 -34.26
N VAL A 13 -14.13 -14.64 -34.21
CA VAL A 13 -12.85 -14.12 -33.70
C VAL A 13 -12.17 -13.38 -34.84
N THR A 14 -11.89 -12.08 -34.69
CA THR A 14 -10.82 -11.44 -35.48
C THR A 14 -10.00 -10.47 -34.64
N ASP A 15 -8.71 -10.68 -34.75
CA ASP A 15 -7.58 -10.00 -34.15
C ASP A 15 -6.86 -9.16 -35.25
N PHE A 16 -6.01 -8.25 -34.79
CA PHE A 16 -4.94 -7.54 -35.49
C PHE A 16 -5.21 -6.29 -36.34
N SER A 17 -4.59 -5.21 -35.83
CA SER A 17 -3.84 -4.19 -36.56
C SER A 17 -4.62 -3.22 -37.45
N GLY A 18 -4.93 -2.03 -36.92
CA GLY A 18 -5.51 -0.97 -37.75
C GLY A 18 -5.63 0.43 -37.17
N PHE A 19 -4.95 0.79 -36.07
CA PHE A 19 -5.03 2.14 -35.50
C PHE A 19 -3.65 2.76 -35.23
N ILE A 20 -2.75 2.65 -36.22
CA ILE A 20 -1.65 3.60 -36.41
C ILE A 20 -2.23 4.75 -37.24
N GLN A 21 -2.92 5.70 -36.59
CA GLN A 21 -3.08 7.05 -37.14
C GLN A 21 -3.53 8.06 -36.06
N ILE A 22 -2.83 8.12 -34.93
CA ILE A 22 -2.92 9.28 -34.04
C ILE A 22 -1.81 10.26 -34.40
N CYS A 23 -2.15 11.07 -35.39
CA CYS A 23 -1.97 12.52 -35.42
C CYS A 23 -0.69 13.07 -34.75
N GLU A 24 0.28 13.38 -35.60
CA GLU A 24 1.54 14.12 -35.41
C GLU A 24 1.37 15.56 -34.85
N GLN A 25 0.19 15.93 -34.34
CA GLN A 25 -0.09 17.24 -33.75
C GLN A 25 0.01 17.29 -32.20
N CYS A 26 0.17 16.15 -31.52
CA CYS A 26 0.27 16.13 -30.04
C CYS A 26 1.71 16.22 -29.50
N PHE A 27 2.74 16.06 -30.33
CA PHE A 27 4.12 15.91 -29.86
C PHE A 27 4.80 17.22 -29.43
N TRP A 28 4.28 18.38 -29.85
CA TRP A 28 4.85 19.69 -29.52
C TRP A 28 4.18 20.42 -28.34
N THR A 29 3.04 19.93 -27.85
CA THR A 29 2.32 20.56 -26.71
C THR A 29 2.88 20.11 -25.35
N VAL A 30 3.54 18.95 -25.28
CA VAL A 30 4.11 18.41 -24.02
C VAL A 30 5.45 19.07 -23.65
N LEU A 31 6.14 19.74 -24.58
CA LEU A 31 7.50 20.26 -24.35
C LEU A 31 7.57 21.74 -23.90
N LYS A 32 6.44 22.42 -23.68
CA LYS A 32 6.41 23.84 -23.26
C LYS A 32 5.85 24.10 -21.86
N GLN A 33 5.58 23.07 -21.07
CA GLN A 33 5.10 23.19 -19.69
C GLN A 33 6.18 22.81 -18.66
N LEU A 34 7.44 23.24 -18.87
CA LEU A 34 8.56 22.97 -17.96
C LEU A 34 9.22 24.22 -17.37
N LEU A 35 8.61 25.41 -17.49
CA LEU A 35 9.14 26.62 -16.88
C LEU A 35 8.01 27.60 -16.55
N PHE A 36 7.42 27.49 -15.35
CA PHE A 36 7.17 28.61 -14.44
C PHE A 36 6.33 28.17 -13.23
N GLU A 37 6.71 28.71 -12.08
CA GLU A 37 6.14 28.48 -10.75
C GLU A 37 4.75 29.12 -10.54
N GLU A 38 4.08 28.59 -9.53
CA GLU A 38 3.07 29.20 -8.63
C GLU A 38 1.62 28.69 -8.67
N PHE A 39 1.07 28.73 -7.46
CA PHE A 39 -0.09 28.07 -6.91
C PHE A 39 -1.43 28.30 -7.63
N SER A 40 -2.30 27.32 -7.43
CA SER A 40 -3.76 27.46 -7.25
C SER A 40 -4.66 27.10 -8.45
N CYS A 41 -5.64 26.24 -8.14
CA CYS A 41 -6.91 26.05 -8.83
C CYS A 41 -6.94 25.28 -10.16
N GLY A 42 -7.28 23.99 -10.06
CA GLY A 42 -8.38 23.37 -10.81
C GLY A 42 -8.25 23.26 -12.33
N PHE A 43 -7.94 22.06 -12.81
CA PHE A 43 -8.34 21.64 -14.15
C PHE A 43 -9.03 20.27 -14.08
N SER A 44 -10.30 20.24 -14.50
CA SER A 44 -11.10 19.03 -14.62
C SER A 44 -11.15 18.66 -16.10
N PHE A 45 -10.69 17.46 -16.44
CA PHE A 45 -10.87 16.89 -17.78
C PHE A 45 -11.86 15.74 -17.66
N ASP A 46 -12.97 15.82 -18.41
CA ASP A 46 -13.93 14.73 -18.56
C ASP A 46 -13.60 13.98 -19.85
N VAL A 47 -13.19 12.72 -19.71
CA VAL A 47 -13.15 11.76 -20.82
C VAL A 47 -13.73 10.45 -20.30
N GLY A 48 -14.99 10.17 -20.64
CA GLY A 48 -15.58 8.84 -20.48
C GLY A 48 -15.90 8.40 -19.04
N GLY A 49 -16.23 9.33 -18.14
CA GLY A 49 -16.73 8.99 -16.80
C GLY A 49 -15.65 8.51 -15.80
N VAL A 50 -14.38 8.63 -16.14
CA VAL A 50 -13.27 8.39 -15.21
C VAL A 50 -12.66 9.72 -14.79
N LEU A 51 -12.98 10.15 -13.57
CA LEU A 51 -12.36 11.32 -12.95
C LEU A 51 -10.94 10.97 -12.50
N TYR A 52 -9.94 11.30 -13.32
CA TYR A 52 -8.56 11.41 -12.86
C TYR A 52 -8.32 12.84 -12.33
N GLY A 53 -8.74 13.08 -11.09
CA GLY A 53 -8.50 14.33 -10.36
C GLY A 53 -7.40 14.15 -9.33
N HIS A 54 -6.19 14.64 -9.62
CA HIS A 54 -5.04 14.54 -8.74
C HIS A 54 -4.99 15.73 -7.78
N THR A 55 -5.39 15.53 -6.52
CA THR A 55 -4.86 16.32 -5.40
C THR A 55 -4.94 15.49 -4.13
N VAL A 56 -3.85 14.81 -3.81
CA VAL A 56 -3.65 14.24 -2.47
C VAL A 56 -2.49 15.01 -1.84
N CYS A 57 -2.78 15.72 -0.75
CA CYS A 57 -1.79 16.50 -0.04
C CYS A 57 -0.92 15.53 0.79
N GLY A 58 0.38 15.41 0.48
CA GLY A 58 1.36 14.61 1.24
C GLY A 58 1.75 13.27 0.59
N GLU A 59 2.26 12.32 1.38
CA GLU A 59 2.72 10.97 0.93
C GLU A 59 1.58 9.98 0.61
N TRP A 60 0.34 10.32 0.94
CA TRP A 60 -0.84 9.61 0.45
C TRP A 60 -1.04 10.06 -0.99
N GLY A 61 -1.00 9.17 -1.96
CA GLY A 61 -0.70 9.58 -3.34
C GLY A 61 -1.48 8.93 -4.46
N VAL A 62 -2.35 7.95 -4.18
CA VAL A 62 -3.15 7.33 -5.26
C VAL A 62 -4.59 7.09 -4.82
N ILE A 63 -5.50 7.57 -5.66
CA ILE A 63 -6.92 7.30 -5.62
C ILE A 63 -7.15 6.10 -6.54
N CYS A 64 -7.58 4.99 -5.98
CA CYS A 64 -7.81 3.75 -6.73
C CYS A 64 -9.31 3.42 -6.79
N ILE A 65 -9.75 2.86 -7.91
CA ILE A 65 -11.11 2.35 -8.10
C ILE A 65 -11.11 0.85 -7.77
N GLY A 66 -11.87 0.44 -6.75
CA GLY A 66 -12.08 -0.97 -6.43
C GLY A 66 -13.07 -1.65 -7.38
N GLN A 67 -13.17 -2.98 -7.28
CA GLN A 67 -14.04 -3.84 -8.12
C GLN A 67 -15.53 -3.45 -8.09
N TRP A 68 -15.95 -2.67 -7.09
CA TRP A 68 -17.32 -2.19 -6.89
C TRP A 68 -17.52 -0.70 -7.25
N GLY A 69 -16.55 -0.08 -7.94
CA GLY A 69 -16.58 1.36 -8.24
C GLY A 69 -16.34 2.27 -7.04
N ARG A 70 -15.97 1.71 -5.86
CA ARG A 70 -15.63 2.50 -4.67
C ARG A 70 -14.20 3.02 -4.76
N VAL A 71 -14.04 4.27 -4.37
CA VAL A 71 -12.75 4.96 -4.32
C VAL A 71 -12.04 4.67 -2.98
N TYR A 72 -10.76 4.31 -3.02
CA TYR A 72 -9.90 4.21 -1.83
C TYR A 72 -8.58 4.97 -2.01
N TYR A 73 -7.92 5.28 -0.91
CA TYR A 73 -6.65 6.00 -0.85
C TYR A 73 -5.51 5.03 -0.50
N PHE A 74 -4.43 5.10 -1.26
CA PHE A 74 -3.24 4.28 -1.06
C PHE A 74 -2.00 5.14 -0.79
N ASN A 75 -1.18 4.74 0.17
CA ASN A 75 0.11 5.32 0.47
C ASN A 75 1.23 4.42 -0.06
N HIS A 76 2.04 4.94 -0.98
CA HIS A 76 3.13 4.18 -1.61
C HIS A 76 4.31 3.91 -0.68
N SER A 77 4.53 4.75 0.34
CA SER A 77 5.64 4.58 1.30
C SER A 77 5.30 3.51 2.33
N THR A 78 4.04 3.44 2.78
CA THR A 78 3.61 2.54 3.86
C THR A 78 2.82 1.32 3.37
N ASN A 79 2.50 1.24 2.08
CA ASN A 79 1.58 0.26 1.49
C ASN A 79 0.20 0.20 2.19
N ALA A 80 -0.18 1.22 2.95
CA ALA A 80 -1.45 1.28 3.64
C ALA A 80 -2.57 1.69 2.67
N SER A 81 -3.75 1.08 2.85
CA SER A 81 -4.98 1.43 2.13
C SER A 81 -6.13 1.74 3.09
N GLN A 82 -6.89 2.78 2.77
CA GLN A 82 -8.05 3.24 3.54
C GLN A 82 -9.16 3.80 2.65
N TRP A 83 -10.42 3.69 3.09
CA TRP A 83 -11.59 4.20 2.35
C TRP A 83 -11.83 5.68 2.61
N GLU A 84 -11.61 6.11 3.85
CA GLU A 84 -11.80 7.48 4.28
C GLU A 84 -10.71 8.36 3.67
N ARG A 85 -11.11 9.53 3.17
CA ARG A 85 -10.16 10.51 2.67
C ARG A 85 -9.18 10.86 3.80
N PRO A 86 -7.86 10.65 3.60
CA PRO A 86 -6.89 11.09 4.58
C PRO A 86 -7.07 12.61 4.74
N SER A 87 -7.26 13.05 5.98
CA SER A 87 -7.52 14.46 6.26
C SER A 87 -6.36 15.29 5.70
N GLY A 88 -6.67 16.20 4.78
CA GLY A 88 -5.76 17.25 4.31
C GLY A 88 -5.54 18.35 5.36
N GLY A 89 -5.65 18.01 6.64
CA GLY A 89 -5.54 18.94 7.77
C GLY A 89 -4.20 18.73 8.46
N GLY A 90 -3.29 19.68 8.26
CA GLY A 90 -1.97 19.76 8.90
C GLY A 90 -1.02 18.66 8.40
N GLY A 91 -0.02 18.95 7.57
CA GLY A 91 0.84 20.10 7.78
C GLY A 91 1.46 20.11 9.19
N GLY A 92 1.48 18.99 9.92
CA GLY A 92 2.69 18.64 10.64
C GLY A 92 3.68 18.23 9.53
N GLY A 93 4.45 19.11 8.91
CA GLY A 93 5.21 20.09 9.67
C GLY A 93 5.96 19.40 10.82
N GLY A 94 6.20 18.09 10.71
CA GLY A 94 7.07 17.38 11.64
C GLY A 94 8.42 18.03 11.46
N ALA A 95 8.77 18.93 12.38
CA ALA A 95 10.16 19.20 12.71
C ALA A 95 10.88 17.86 12.59
N ALA A 96 11.89 17.77 11.70
CA ALA A 96 12.53 16.53 11.31
C ALA A 96 12.62 15.61 12.52
N VAL A 97 11.71 14.63 12.59
CA VAL A 97 11.58 13.84 13.81
C VAL A 97 12.80 12.96 13.80
N ASP A 98 13.78 13.24 14.65
CA ASP A 98 15.06 12.54 14.59
C ASP A 98 14.91 11.05 14.94
N LYS A 99 13.85 10.71 15.69
CA LYS A 99 13.56 9.36 16.17
C LYS A 99 12.07 9.05 16.21
N VAL A 100 11.68 7.87 15.73
CA VAL A 100 10.31 7.34 15.79
C VAL A 100 10.28 6.09 16.65
N ARG A 101 9.14 5.82 17.30
CA ARG A 101 8.90 4.53 17.97
C ARG A 101 7.87 3.75 17.20
N CYS A 102 8.23 2.53 16.85
CA CYS A 102 7.34 1.63 16.14
C CYS A 102 7.34 0.26 16.79
N SER A 103 6.17 -0.37 16.73
CA SER A 103 6.02 -1.80 16.93
C SER A 103 5.88 -2.48 15.58
N HIS A 104 6.37 -3.71 15.47
CA HIS A 104 6.24 -4.47 14.22
C HIS A 104 5.82 -5.91 14.44
N LEU A 105 5.17 -6.47 13.41
CA LEU A 105 4.88 -7.89 13.29
C LEU A 105 5.57 -8.39 12.04
N LEU A 106 6.65 -9.16 12.24
CA LEU A 106 7.40 -9.82 11.17
C LEU A 106 6.88 -11.24 10.93
N VAL A 107 6.56 -11.57 9.68
CA VAL A 107 6.37 -12.95 9.20
C VAL A 107 7.49 -13.27 8.20
N LYS A 108 8.30 -14.28 8.52
CA LYS A 108 9.39 -14.74 7.65
C LYS A 108 8.89 -15.76 6.62
N HIS A 109 9.66 -15.92 5.56
CA HIS A 109 9.47 -16.90 4.50
C HIS A 109 10.81 -17.56 4.12
N ASN A 110 10.77 -18.55 3.23
CA ASN A 110 11.93 -19.30 2.76
C ASN A 110 13.04 -18.44 2.13
N GLN A 111 12.69 -17.33 1.48
CA GLN A 111 13.64 -16.36 0.90
C GLN A 111 14.11 -15.29 1.89
N SER A 112 13.69 -15.32 3.15
CA SER A 112 14.19 -14.38 4.16
C SER A 112 15.68 -14.63 4.41
N ARG A 113 16.46 -13.57 4.65
CA ARG A 113 17.92 -13.64 4.90
C ARG A 113 18.30 -14.68 5.96
N ARG A 114 17.45 -14.89 6.96
CA ARG A 114 17.59 -15.93 7.98
C ARG A 114 16.24 -16.61 8.22
N PRO A 115 15.92 -17.73 7.53
CA PRO A 115 14.62 -18.41 7.59
C PRO A 115 14.49 -19.28 8.86
N SER A 116 14.70 -18.64 10.01
CA SER A 116 14.67 -19.25 11.34
C SER A 116 14.23 -18.20 12.35
N SER A 117 13.33 -18.55 13.25
CA SER A 117 12.81 -17.71 14.33
C SER A 117 12.75 -18.49 15.64
N TRP A 118 12.38 -17.79 16.72
CA TRP A 118 12.12 -18.43 18.01
C TRP A 118 10.89 -19.36 17.99
N ARG A 119 9.98 -19.16 17.02
CA ARG A 119 8.77 -19.97 16.83
C ARG A 119 9.04 -21.24 16.03
N GLN A 120 9.92 -21.11 15.02
CA GLN A 120 10.20 -22.18 14.08
C GLN A 120 11.66 -22.13 13.66
N GLU A 121 12.39 -23.23 13.90
CA GLU A 121 13.81 -23.32 13.60
C GLU A 121 14.10 -23.25 12.09
N ASN A 122 13.25 -23.87 11.25
CA ASN A 122 13.35 -23.84 9.79
C ASN A 122 12.02 -23.42 9.16
N ILE A 123 12.00 -22.25 8.53
CA ILE A 123 10.82 -21.63 7.93
C ILE A 123 10.77 -21.96 6.43
N THR A 124 9.85 -22.87 6.07
CA THR A 124 9.69 -23.38 4.69
C THR A 124 8.60 -22.68 3.88
N ARG A 125 7.78 -21.85 4.53
CA ARG A 125 6.64 -21.16 3.89
C ARG A 125 7.06 -20.22 2.77
N THR A 126 6.23 -20.07 1.76
CA THR A 126 6.51 -19.18 0.62
C THR A 126 6.28 -17.72 0.98
N LYS A 127 6.73 -16.81 0.12
CA LYS A 127 6.51 -15.37 0.28
C LYS A 127 5.01 -15.04 0.18
N GLU A 128 4.28 -15.76 -0.66
CA GLU A 128 2.84 -15.60 -0.88
C GLU A 128 2.06 -16.02 0.36
N GLU A 129 2.43 -17.15 0.99
CA GLU A 129 1.83 -17.60 2.25
C GLU A 129 2.10 -16.60 3.38
N ALA A 130 3.32 -16.05 3.46
CA ALA A 130 3.64 -15.01 4.42
C ALA A 130 2.79 -13.75 4.20
N LEU A 131 2.57 -13.35 2.95
CA LEU A 131 1.72 -12.21 2.62
C LEU A 131 0.25 -12.46 3.00
N GLN A 132 -0.27 -13.67 2.75
CA GLN A 132 -1.63 -14.05 3.15
C GLN A 132 -1.81 -14.01 4.67
N LEU A 133 -0.83 -14.47 5.44
CA LEU A 133 -0.85 -14.37 6.91
C LEU A 133 -0.87 -12.91 7.36
N ILE A 134 -0.03 -12.06 6.75
CA ILE A 134 0.01 -10.63 7.04
C ILE A 134 -1.33 -9.96 6.75
N HIS A 135 -1.94 -10.24 5.59
CA HIS A 135 -3.26 -9.70 5.26
C HIS A 135 -4.32 -10.12 6.29
N ARG A 136 -4.33 -11.39 6.70
CA ARG A 136 -5.23 -11.89 7.73
C ARG A 136 -5.04 -11.13 9.05
N TYR A 137 -3.81 -10.91 9.49
CA TYR A 137 -3.55 -10.15 10.71
C TYR A 137 -4.00 -8.70 10.59
N ILE A 138 -3.77 -8.05 9.45
CA ILE A 138 -4.27 -6.69 9.19
C ILE A 138 -5.79 -6.65 9.28
N GLU A 139 -6.50 -7.62 8.71
CA GLU A 139 -7.96 -7.71 8.76
C GLU A 139 -8.47 -7.87 10.19
N GLN A 140 -7.86 -8.75 11.00
CA GLN A 140 -8.22 -8.96 12.40
C GLN A 140 -8.00 -7.70 13.27
N ILE A 141 -6.91 -6.97 13.01
CA ILE A 141 -6.63 -5.71 13.71
C ILE A 141 -7.64 -4.63 13.28
N LYS A 142 -7.97 -4.56 11.99
CA LYS A 142 -8.93 -3.59 11.46
C LYS A 142 -10.37 -3.90 11.90
N SER A 143 -10.73 -5.16 12.08
CA SER A 143 -12.04 -5.56 12.61
C SER A 143 -12.15 -5.38 14.12
N GLY A 144 -11.02 -5.23 14.82
CA GLY A 144 -10.98 -5.12 16.28
C GLY A 144 -11.15 -6.46 17.01
N GLU A 145 -10.95 -7.58 16.30
CA GLU A 145 -10.99 -8.92 16.90
C GLU A 145 -9.79 -9.17 17.83
N GLU A 146 -8.62 -8.66 17.44
CA GLU A 146 -7.35 -8.89 18.14
C GLU A 146 -6.50 -7.62 18.15
N ASP A 147 -5.78 -7.39 19.24
CA ASP A 147 -4.85 -6.28 19.37
C ASP A 147 -3.52 -6.54 18.65
N PHE A 148 -2.90 -5.48 18.13
CA PHE A 148 -1.60 -5.56 17.45
C PHE A 148 -0.54 -6.22 18.34
N GLU A 149 -0.46 -5.82 19.61
CA GLU A 149 0.54 -6.32 20.57
C GLU A 149 0.37 -7.83 20.82
N THR A 150 -0.88 -8.30 20.88
CA THR A 150 -1.23 -9.71 21.08
C THR A 150 -0.81 -10.55 19.87
N LEU A 151 -1.16 -10.10 18.66
CA LEU A 151 -0.74 -10.80 17.43
C LEU A 151 0.76 -10.77 17.23
N ALA A 152 1.42 -9.64 17.51
CA ALA A 152 2.87 -9.53 17.42
C ALA A 152 3.58 -10.45 18.41
N SER A 153 3.06 -10.57 19.64
CA SER A 153 3.63 -11.47 20.65
C SER A 153 3.52 -12.94 20.29
N GLN A 154 2.38 -13.34 19.70
CA GLN A 154 2.12 -14.74 19.37
C GLN A 154 2.70 -15.18 18.03
N PHE A 155 2.64 -14.31 17.02
CA PHE A 155 2.90 -14.68 15.64
C PHE A 155 4.17 -14.07 15.05
N SER A 156 4.77 -13.05 15.67
CA SER A 156 5.97 -12.45 15.08
C SER A 156 7.18 -13.36 15.17
N ASP A 157 7.87 -13.52 14.04
CA ASP A 157 9.13 -14.24 13.89
C ASP A 157 10.36 -13.41 14.34
N CYS A 158 10.14 -12.22 14.92
CA CYS A 158 11.19 -11.38 15.50
C CYS A 158 11.31 -11.62 17.02
N SER A 159 12.50 -11.39 17.58
CA SER A 159 12.70 -11.45 19.03
C SER A 159 11.98 -10.34 19.79
N SER A 160 11.54 -9.28 19.11
CA SER A 160 10.69 -8.22 19.69
C SER A 160 9.28 -8.71 20.06
N ALA A 161 8.88 -9.91 19.64
CA ALA A 161 7.61 -10.53 20.03
C ALA A 161 7.42 -10.54 21.56
N ARG A 162 8.50 -10.72 22.34
CA ARG A 162 8.45 -10.68 23.81
C ARG A 162 7.95 -9.35 24.41
N ASN A 163 8.00 -8.26 23.64
CA ASN A 163 7.59 -6.92 24.02
C ASN A 163 6.40 -6.43 23.17
N GLY A 164 5.50 -7.32 22.72
CA GLY A 164 4.39 -6.89 21.86
C GLY A 164 4.81 -6.38 20.49
N GLY A 165 6.03 -6.71 20.05
CA GLY A 165 6.59 -6.21 18.80
C GLY A 165 7.29 -4.86 18.89
N ASP A 166 7.36 -4.22 20.07
CA ASP A 166 8.01 -2.90 20.25
C ASP A 166 9.52 -2.97 19.95
N LEU A 167 9.97 -2.12 19.03
CA LEU A 167 11.38 -1.94 18.68
C LEU A 167 12.03 -0.79 19.45
N GLY A 168 11.25 -0.01 20.19
CA GLY A 168 11.71 1.21 20.84
C GLY A 168 11.91 2.36 19.86
N MET A 169 12.57 3.42 20.33
CA MET A 169 12.86 4.61 19.53
C MET A 169 14.10 4.39 18.65
N PHE A 170 13.96 4.57 17.35
CA PHE A 170 15.06 4.49 16.39
C PHE A 170 15.10 5.70 15.46
N GLY A 171 16.31 6.07 15.03
CA GLY A 171 16.53 7.13 14.05
C GLY A 171 16.75 6.59 12.63
N ARG A 172 16.94 7.51 11.69
CA ARG A 172 17.30 7.17 10.31
C ARG A 172 18.65 6.46 10.24
N GLY A 173 18.79 5.50 9.33
CA GLY A 173 19.97 4.67 9.12
C GLY A 173 20.12 3.49 10.10
N GLN A 174 19.19 3.29 11.04
CA GLN A 174 19.25 2.17 11.99
C GLN A 174 18.49 0.92 11.53
N MET A 175 17.50 1.10 10.66
CA MET A 175 16.64 0.02 10.14
C MET A 175 16.86 -0.19 8.64
N GLN A 176 16.31 -1.28 8.09
CA GLN A 176 16.31 -1.49 6.64
C GLN A 176 15.53 -0.37 5.95
N LYS A 177 16.05 0.13 4.82
CA LYS A 177 15.49 1.26 4.08
C LYS A 177 13.95 1.21 3.86
N PRO A 178 13.35 0.12 3.35
CA PRO A 178 11.89 0.05 3.18
C PRO A 178 11.11 0.08 4.51
N PHE A 179 11.69 -0.44 5.59
CA PHE A 179 11.07 -0.38 6.92
C PHE A 179 11.12 1.04 7.49
N GLU A 180 12.25 1.71 7.32
CA GLU A 180 12.43 3.10 7.74
C GLU A 180 11.48 4.02 6.99
N GLU A 181 11.47 3.98 5.66
CA GLU A 181 10.62 4.84 4.84
C GLU A 181 9.15 4.71 5.24
N ALA A 182 8.66 3.48 5.42
CA ALA A 182 7.31 3.23 5.93
C ALA A 182 7.09 3.78 7.36
N SER A 183 8.03 3.55 8.28
CA SER A 183 7.90 3.99 9.68
C SER A 183 7.83 5.52 9.83
N PHE A 184 8.65 6.24 9.06
CA PHE A 184 8.69 7.70 9.08
C PHE A 184 7.51 8.33 8.32
N ALA A 185 6.94 7.60 7.34
CA ALA A 185 5.76 8.03 6.59
C ALA A 185 4.43 7.85 7.35
N LEU A 186 4.39 6.95 8.33
CA LEU A 186 3.23 6.75 9.20
C LEU A 186 3.07 7.92 10.19
N LYS A 187 1.82 8.30 10.48
CA LYS A 187 1.51 9.19 11.61
C LYS A 187 1.51 8.39 12.91
N ILE A 188 1.62 9.08 14.04
CA ILE A 188 1.53 8.43 15.36
C ILE A 188 0.13 7.82 15.51
N GLY A 189 0.07 6.52 15.80
CA GLY A 189 -1.15 5.72 15.87
C GLY A 189 -1.52 4.99 14.58
N ASP A 190 -0.87 5.30 13.45
CA ASP A 190 -1.18 4.67 12.17
C ASP A 190 -0.43 3.35 11.98
N MET A 191 -1.08 2.44 11.25
CA MET A 191 -0.55 1.14 10.87
C MET A 191 -0.26 1.08 9.36
N SER A 192 0.89 0.51 8.99
CA SER A 192 1.27 0.25 7.60
C SER A 192 0.50 -0.92 7.00
N GLY A 193 0.52 -1.02 5.68
CA GLY A 193 0.25 -2.28 5.00
C GLY A 193 1.45 -3.24 5.06
N PRO A 194 1.47 -4.27 4.19
CA PRO A 194 2.58 -5.21 4.10
C PRO A 194 3.85 -4.50 3.57
N VAL A 195 4.88 -4.44 4.41
CA VAL A 195 6.20 -3.89 4.05
C VAL A 195 7.17 -5.03 3.83
N PHE A 196 7.78 -5.08 2.66
CA PHE A 196 8.73 -6.13 2.28
C PHE A 196 10.17 -5.69 2.62
N THR A 197 10.91 -6.55 3.31
CA THR A 197 12.32 -6.36 3.61
C THR A 197 13.09 -7.67 3.39
N ASP A 198 14.42 -7.64 3.45
CA ASP A 198 15.24 -8.86 3.35
C ASP A 198 14.98 -9.83 4.51
N SER A 199 14.41 -9.33 5.62
CA SER A 199 14.05 -10.14 6.77
C SER A 199 12.73 -10.88 6.60
N GLY A 200 11.84 -10.42 5.70
CA GLY A 200 10.50 -10.97 5.53
C GLY A 200 9.45 -9.89 5.25
N VAL A 201 8.20 -10.19 5.59
CA VAL A 201 7.08 -9.25 5.45
C VAL A 201 6.71 -8.70 6.82
N HIS A 202 6.54 -7.38 6.91
CA HIS A 202 6.30 -6.67 8.15
C HIS A 202 4.99 -5.91 8.12
N ILE A 203 4.33 -5.82 9.27
CA ILE A 203 3.33 -4.79 9.58
C ILE A 203 3.98 -3.85 10.60
N ILE A 204 3.83 -2.55 10.41
CA ILE A 204 4.44 -1.52 11.25
C ILE A 204 3.32 -0.69 11.87
N LEU A 205 3.37 -0.50 13.18
CA LEU A 205 2.50 0.40 13.91
C LEU A 205 3.37 1.48 14.56
N ARG A 206 3.14 2.75 14.22
CA ARG A 206 3.88 3.85 14.85
C ARG A 206 3.22 4.23 16.17
N THR A 207 3.95 4.10 17.28
CA THR A 207 3.45 4.42 18.63
C THR A 207 3.99 5.75 19.16
N GLY A 208 5.06 6.31 18.59
CA GLY A 208 5.66 7.58 19.01
C GLY A 208 6.52 8.26 17.96
#